data_AF-A0A957A660-F1
#
_entry.id   AF-A0A957A660-F1
#
_cell.length_a   1.000
_cell.length_b   1.000
_cell.length_c   1.000
_cell.angle_alpha   90.00
_cell.angle_beta   90.00
_cell.angle_gamma   90.00
#
_symmetry.space_group_name_H-M   'P 1'
#
loop_
_entity.id
_entity.type
_entity.pdbx_description
1 polymer ?
#
loop_
_entity_poly.entity_id
_entity_poly.type
_entity_poly.pdbx_seq_one_letter_code
_entity_poly.pdbx_strand_id
1 'polypeptide(L)'
;GSASGMSSDAHEVAVAASMASDVAKSGAERVGRTVDNIHRLKTSMDGAGEAVSELGARSSEIGKIVGVIRDIAAQTDLLALNAAIEAARAGEHGAGFAVVADEVRSLAARATAATKDISKLILDVQEGVERAVNAMHAGATEMQTGIGSASEAGEALSQILGSVEAVDERIRGIAQRATELQTSGER
;
A
#
# COMPACT_ATOMS: atom_id res chain seq x y z
N GLY A 1 21.33 -61.35 -7.15
CA GLY A 1 22.15 -60.14 -7.36
C GLY A 1 21.33 -59.00 -7.93
N SER A 2 20.94 -59.11 -9.20
CA SER A 2 20.22 -58.05 -9.95
C SER A 2 18.83 -57.68 -9.39
N ALA A 3 17.99 -58.65 -9.01
CA ALA A 3 16.65 -58.37 -8.46
C ALA A 3 16.69 -57.63 -7.10
N SER A 4 17.65 -57.98 -6.24
CA SER A 4 17.87 -57.30 -4.96
C SER A 4 18.38 -55.87 -5.16
N GLY A 5 19.28 -55.63 -6.13
CA GLY A 5 19.70 -54.28 -6.52
C GLY A 5 18.54 -53.43 -7.01
N MET A 6 17.70 -53.97 -7.91
CA MET A 6 16.49 -53.29 -8.39
C MET A 6 15.51 -52.94 -7.27
N SER A 7 15.33 -53.82 -6.27
CA SER A 7 14.47 -53.52 -5.12
C SER A 7 15.05 -52.42 -4.23
N SER A 8 16.38 -52.36 -4.08
CA SER A 8 17.06 -51.31 -3.33
C SER A 8 16.92 -49.96 -4.04
N ASP A 9 17.22 -49.91 -5.34
CA ASP A 9 17.08 -48.70 -6.16
C ASP A 9 15.64 -48.18 -6.16
N ALA A 10 14.67 -49.11 -6.27
CA ALA A 10 13.26 -48.76 -6.20
C ALA A 10 12.88 -48.15 -4.84
N HIS A 11 13.47 -48.65 -3.75
CA HIS A 11 13.24 -48.10 -2.42
C HIS A 11 13.84 -46.68 -2.29
N GLU A 12 15.08 -46.48 -2.73
CA GLU A 12 15.74 -45.17 -2.68
C GLU A 12 14.98 -44.10 -3.50
N VAL A 13 14.52 -44.46 -4.70
CA VAL A 13 13.73 -43.55 -5.55
C VAL A 13 12.36 -43.26 -4.92
N ALA A 14 11.71 -44.23 -4.27
CA ALA A 14 10.45 -44.01 -3.55
C ALA A 14 10.63 -43.02 -2.39
N VAL A 15 11.72 -43.14 -1.62
CA VAL A 15 12.05 -42.21 -0.54
C VAL A 15 12.29 -40.80 -1.11
N ALA A 16 13.07 -40.69 -2.18
CA ALA A 16 13.33 -39.40 -2.84
C ALA A 16 12.05 -38.76 -3.40
N ALA A 17 11.15 -39.56 -4.00
CA ALA A 17 9.85 -39.10 -4.46
C ALA A 17 8.98 -38.60 -3.30
N SER A 18 8.91 -39.34 -2.18
CA SER A 18 8.18 -38.90 -0.99
C SER A 18 8.70 -37.55 -0.47
N MET A 19 10.02 -37.40 -0.35
CA MET A 19 10.63 -36.14 0.08
C MET A 19 10.32 -34.98 -0.88
N ALA A 20 10.37 -35.22 -2.20
CA ALA A 20 10.02 -34.22 -3.20
C ALA A 20 8.53 -33.82 -3.11
N SER A 21 7.63 -34.78 -2.84
CA SER A 21 6.20 -34.54 -2.62
C SER A 21 6.00 -33.62 -1.41
N ASP A 22 6.66 -33.90 -0.30
CA ASP A 22 6.54 -33.11 0.93
C ASP A 22 7.05 -31.68 0.73
N VAL A 23 8.18 -31.52 0.04
CA VAL A 23 8.73 -30.19 -0.31
C VAL A 23 7.78 -29.43 -1.24
N ALA A 24 7.21 -30.08 -2.25
CA ALA A 24 6.26 -29.46 -3.18
C ALA A 24 4.97 -29.03 -2.47
N LYS A 25 4.41 -29.88 -1.61
CA LYS A 25 3.23 -29.56 -0.78
C LYS A 25 3.49 -28.38 0.14
N SER A 26 4.61 -28.41 0.87
CA SER A 26 5.03 -27.30 1.73
C SER A 26 5.25 -26.01 0.93
N GLY A 27 5.82 -26.11 -0.27
CA GLY A 27 5.93 -25.01 -1.22
C GLY A 27 4.57 -24.43 -1.58
N ALA A 28 3.60 -25.28 -1.93
CA ALA A 28 2.25 -24.87 -2.35
C ALA A 28 1.51 -24.16 -1.21
N GLU A 29 1.60 -24.68 0.01
CA GLU A 29 1.06 -24.01 1.20
C GLU A 29 1.68 -22.62 1.42
N ARG A 30 3.00 -22.48 1.27
CA ARG A 30 3.70 -21.20 1.44
C ARG A 30 3.29 -20.19 0.36
N VAL A 31 3.08 -20.65 -0.86
CA VAL A 31 2.53 -19.83 -1.95
C VAL A 31 1.11 -19.38 -1.62
N GLY A 32 0.24 -20.29 -1.16
CA GLY A 32 -1.12 -19.95 -0.73
C GLY A 32 -1.13 -18.87 0.37
N ARG A 33 -0.30 -19.03 1.41
CA ARG A 33 -0.14 -18.00 2.46
C ARG A 33 0.37 -16.67 1.91
N THR A 34 1.23 -16.70 0.89
CA THR A 34 1.72 -15.47 0.22
C THR A 34 0.57 -14.75 -0.47
N VAL A 35 -0.30 -15.47 -1.19
CA VAL A 35 -1.50 -14.90 -1.82
C VAL A 35 -2.42 -14.27 -0.79
N ASP A 36 -2.71 -14.97 0.31
CA ASP A 36 -3.53 -14.44 1.41
C ASP A 36 -2.94 -13.16 2.01
N ASN A 37 -1.61 -13.11 2.18
CA ASN A 37 -0.92 -11.93 2.66
C ASN A 37 -1.04 -10.75 1.68
N ILE A 38 -0.92 -10.99 0.38
CA ILE A 38 -1.09 -9.94 -0.63
C ILE A 38 -2.54 -9.41 -0.62
N HIS A 39 -3.54 -10.29 -0.46
CA HIS A 39 -4.93 -9.87 -0.32
C HIS A 39 -5.13 -8.95 0.90
N ARG A 40 -4.54 -9.31 2.06
CA ARG A 40 -4.59 -8.46 3.26
C ARG A 40 -3.88 -7.12 3.07
N LEU A 41 -2.74 -7.11 2.37
CA LEU A 41 -2.03 -5.89 2.02
C LEU A 41 -2.88 -4.99 1.12
N LYS A 42 -3.59 -5.56 0.15
CA LYS A 42 -4.53 -4.82 -0.71
C LYS A 42 -5.63 -4.14 0.10
N THR A 43 -6.30 -4.88 0.98
CA THR A 43 -7.32 -4.29 1.88
C THR A 43 -6.74 -3.17 2.76
N SER A 44 -5.53 -3.36 3.30
CA SER A 44 -4.86 -2.33 4.09
C SER A 44 -4.51 -1.10 3.26
N MET A 45 -4.12 -1.27 2.00
CA MET A 45 -3.81 -0.19 1.07
C MET A 45 -5.07 0.59 0.68
N ASP A 46 -6.18 -0.10 0.42
CA ASP A 46 -7.47 0.52 0.12
C ASP A 46 -7.93 1.39 1.30
N GLY A 47 -7.86 0.88 2.53
CA GLY A 47 -8.18 1.64 3.73
C GLY A 47 -7.26 2.84 3.97
N ALA A 48 -5.96 2.71 3.66
CA ALA A 48 -5.04 3.85 3.70
C ALA A 48 -5.39 4.90 2.64
N GLY A 49 -5.83 4.46 1.45
CA GLY A 49 -6.29 5.32 0.37
C GLY A 49 -7.50 6.14 0.76
N GLU A 50 -8.48 5.52 1.43
CA GLU A 50 -9.66 6.22 1.96
C GLU A 50 -9.27 7.30 2.98
N ALA A 51 -8.42 6.97 3.96
CA ALA A 51 -7.98 7.92 4.98
C ALA A 51 -7.22 9.12 4.39
N VAL A 52 -6.37 8.88 3.39
CA VAL A 52 -5.63 9.95 2.70
C VAL A 52 -6.55 10.79 1.82
N SER A 53 -7.55 10.18 1.18
CA SER A 53 -8.58 10.92 0.44
C SER A 53 -9.40 11.81 1.37
N GLU A 54 -9.77 11.33 2.56
CA GLU A 54 -10.44 12.13 3.58
C GLU A 54 -9.57 13.31 4.03
N LEU A 55 -8.27 13.10 4.23
CA LEU A 55 -7.32 14.17 4.53
C LEU A 55 -7.29 15.23 3.41
N GLY A 56 -7.31 14.81 2.15
CA GLY A 56 -7.41 15.72 1.00
C GLY A 56 -8.68 16.59 1.03
N ALA A 57 -9.83 15.97 1.31
CA ALA A 57 -11.10 16.66 1.44
C ALA A 57 -11.08 17.69 2.59
N ARG A 58 -10.57 17.29 3.77
CA ARG A 58 -10.43 18.17 4.93
C ARG A 58 -9.47 19.34 4.65
N SER A 59 -8.34 19.09 3.99
CA SER A 59 -7.41 20.16 3.58
C SER A 59 -8.06 21.14 2.60
N SER A 60 -8.91 20.67 1.68
CA SER A 60 -9.69 21.54 0.80
C SER A 60 -10.67 22.43 1.57
N GLU A 61 -11.35 21.88 2.57
CA GLU A 61 -12.26 22.64 3.44
C GLU A 61 -11.51 23.71 4.24
N ILE A 62 -10.35 23.37 4.83
CA ILE A 62 -9.49 24.33 5.52
C ILE A 62 -9.05 25.45 4.55
N GLY A 63 -8.70 25.11 3.31
CA GLY A 63 -8.35 26.09 2.28
C GLY A 63 -9.45 27.12 2.02
N LYS A 64 -10.72 26.69 2.00
CA LYS A 64 -11.87 27.59 1.87
C LYS A 64 -12.00 28.53 3.07
N ILE A 65 -11.84 28.00 4.29
CA ILE A 65 -11.91 28.80 5.53
C ILE A 65 -10.79 29.85 5.55
N VAL A 66 -9.57 29.46 5.19
CA VAL A 66 -8.42 30.37 5.13
C VAL A 66 -8.64 31.48 4.09
N GLY A 67 -9.27 31.15 2.96
CA GLY A 67 -9.72 32.13 1.97
C GLY A 67 -10.68 33.17 2.55
N VAL A 68 -11.69 32.73 3.30
CA VAL A 68 -12.63 33.64 3.99
C VAL A 68 -11.91 34.53 5.01
N ILE A 69 -10.97 33.99 5.80
CA ILE A 69 -10.20 34.78 6.78
C ILE A 69 -9.36 35.85 6.07
N ARG A 70 -8.73 35.51 4.94
CA ARG A 70 -7.97 36.49 4.13
C ARG A 70 -8.88 37.61 3.64
N ASP A 71 -10.07 37.29 3.16
CA ASP A 71 -11.02 38.28 2.66
C ASP A 71 -11.54 39.18 3.80
N ILE A 72 -11.77 38.63 5.00
CA ILE A 72 -12.09 39.41 6.22
C ILE A 72 -10.93 40.34 6.59
N ALA A 73 -9.68 39.86 6.54
CA ALA A 73 -8.51 40.67 6.84
C ALA A 73 -8.36 41.83 5.85
N ALA A 74 -8.56 41.58 4.55
CA ALA A 74 -8.55 42.62 3.52
C ALA A 74 -9.66 43.67 3.72
N GLN A 75 -10.87 43.24 4.09
CA GLN A 75 -11.95 44.18 4.44
C GLN A 75 -11.64 44.99 5.70
N THR A 76 -11.03 44.37 6.70
CA THR A 76 -10.61 45.03 7.94
C THR A 76 -9.54 46.09 7.66
N ASP A 77 -8.58 45.79 6.78
CA ASP A 77 -7.56 46.75 6.34
C ASP A 77 -8.20 47.97 5.66
N LEU A 78 -9.17 47.74 4.78
CA LEU A 78 -9.91 48.82 4.09
C LEU A 78 -10.75 49.66 5.07
N LEU A 79 -11.42 49.03 6.04
CA LEU A 79 -12.16 49.73 7.08
C LEU A 79 -11.23 50.59 7.96
N ALA A 80 -10.07 50.05 8.34
CA ALA A 80 -9.07 50.76 9.11
C ALA A 80 -8.50 51.96 8.33
N LEU A 81 -8.27 51.80 7.02
CA LEU A 81 -7.86 52.91 6.15
C LEU A 81 -8.90 54.04 6.13
N ASN A 82 -10.18 53.71 5.97
CA ASN A 82 -11.26 54.70 6.00
C ASN A 82 -11.32 55.42 7.36
N ALA A 83 -11.14 54.69 8.46
CA ALA A 83 -11.08 55.27 9.81
C ALA A 83 -9.89 56.21 9.98
N ALA A 84 -8.71 55.84 9.45
CA ALA A 84 -7.52 56.70 9.49
C ALA A 84 -7.73 58.01 8.70
N ILE A 85 -8.39 57.94 7.53
CA ILE A 85 -8.73 59.11 6.71
C ILE A 85 -9.68 60.05 7.49
N GLU A 86 -10.73 59.51 8.11
CA GLU A 86 -11.69 60.33 8.85
C GLU A 86 -11.07 60.91 10.14
N ALA A 87 -10.19 60.15 10.80
CA ALA A 87 -9.41 60.64 11.95
C ALA A 87 -8.50 61.81 11.56
N ALA A 88 -7.81 61.73 10.41
CA ALA A 88 -7.01 62.83 9.89
C ALA A 88 -7.87 64.07 9.57
N ARG A 89 -9.10 63.86 9.08
CA ARG A 89 -10.06 64.93 8.76
C ARG A 89 -10.57 65.66 10.01
N ALA A 90 -10.69 64.95 11.14
CA ALA A 90 -11.09 65.51 12.42
C ALA A 90 -9.98 66.32 13.13
N GLY A 91 -8.77 66.38 12.58
CA GLY A 91 -7.65 67.14 13.12
C GLY A 91 -7.25 66.66 14.53
N GLU A 92 -7.06 67.58 15.47
CA GLU A 92 -6.64 67.22 16.84
C GLU A 92 -7.65 66.34 17.59
N HIS A 93 -8.94 66.45 17.28
CA HIS A 93 -9.98 65.61 17.88
C HIS A 93 -9.92 64.15 17.40
N GLY A 94 -9.25 63.88 16.27
CA GLY A 94 -9.10 62.54 15.70
C GLY A 94 -7.79 61.83 16.06
N ALA A 95 -6.86 62.49 16.76
CA ALA A 95 -5.51 61.97 16.99
C ALA A 95 -5.49 60.59 17.67
N GLY A 96 -6.35 60.36 18.68
CA GLY A 96 -6.47 59.06 19.34
C GLY A 96 -7.07 57.97 18.43
N PHE A 97 -8.01 58.33 17.57
CA PHE A 97 -8.61 57.40 16.60
C PHE A 97 -7.64 57.01 15.49
N ALA A 98 -6.75 57.93 15.08
CA ALA A 98 -5.72 57.65 14.07
C ALA A 98 -4.76 56.54 14.53
N VAL A 99 -4.32 56.58 15.80
CA VAL A 99 -3.44 55.55 16.38
C VAL A 99 -4.12 54.17 16.38
N VAL A 100 -5.40 54.12 16.77
CA VAL A 100 -6.16 52.86 16.75
C VAL A 100 -6.34 52.34 15.33
N ALA A 101 -6.65 53.22 14.37
CA ALA A 101 -6.81 52.84 12.97
C ALA A 101 -5.51 52.24 12.39
N ASP A 102 -4.35 52.83 12.67
CA ASP A 102 -3.06 52.30 12.22
C ASP A 102 -2.73 50.95 12.85
N GLU A 103 -3.03 50.74 14.13
CA GLU A 103 -2.83 49.44 14.79
C GLU A 103 -3.74 48.35 14.19
N VAL A 104 -5.02 48.65 13.94
CA VAL A 104 -5.95 47.72 13.29
C VAL A 104 -5.46 47.36 11.89
N ARG A 105 -4.94 48.33 11.14
CA ARG A 105 -4.38 48.13 9.80
C ARG A 105 -3.15 47.24 9.82
N SER A 106 -2.25 47.46 10.78
CA SER A 106 -1.09 46.58 11.04
C SER A 106 -1.54 45.14 11.35
N LEU A 107 -2.55 44.96 12.22
CA LEU A 107 -3.12 43.65 12.53
C LEU A 107 -3.69 42.95 11.29
N ALA A 108 -4.46 43.67 10.47
CA ALA A 108 -5.06 43.17 9.25
C ALA A 108 -4.00 42.73 8.21
N ALA A 109 -2.92 43.51 8.07
CA ALA A 109 -1.79 43.15 7.21
C ALA A 109 -1.09 41.86 7.68
N ARG A 110 -0.84 41.72 9.00
CA ARG A 110 -0.26 40.49 9.56
C ARG A 110 -1.17 39.27 9.37
N ALA A 111 -2.49 39.43 9.54
CA ALA A 111 -3.45 38.37 9.30
C ALA A 111 -3.47 37.94 7.82
N THR A 112 -3.37 38.89 6.90
CA THR A 112 -3.26 38.62 5.45
C THR A 112 -1.97 37.85 5.11
N ALA A 113 -0.85 38.23 5.71
CA ALA A 113 0.41 37.52 5.54
C ALA A 113 0.33 36.07 6.08
N ALA A 114 -0.20 35.89 7.30
CA ALA A 114 -0.34 34.57 7.90
C ALA A 114 -1.27 33.65 7.11
N THR A 115 -2.41 34.16 6.61
CA THR A 115 -3.33 33.37 5.78
C THR A 115 -2.70 32.96 4.45
N LYS A 116 -1.81 33.78 3.87
CA LYS A 116 -1.04 33.41 2.68
C LYS A 116 -0.08 32.25 2.96
N ASP A 117 0.64 32.30 4.09
CA ASP A 117 1.57 31.23 4.47
C ASP A 117 0.83 29.93 4.76
N ILE A 118 -0.31 29.99 5.46
CA ILE A 118 -1.17 28.83 5.71
C ILE A 118 -1.72 28.26 4.38
N SER A 119 -2.13 29.12 3.44
CA SER A 119 -2.61 28.67 2.13
C SER A 119 -1.54 27.88 1.38
N LYS A 120 -0.27 28.29 1.48
CA LYS A 120 0.85 27.54 0.89
C LYS A 120 1.00 26.16 1.54
N LEU A 121 0.96 26.07 2.87
CA LEU A 121 1.03 24.79 3.57
C LEU A 121 -0.11 23.85 3.18
N ILE A 122 -1.32 24.37 2.99
CA ILE A 122 -2.47 23.58 2.55
C ILE A 122 -2.26 23.02 1.14
N LEU A 123 -1.72 23.82 0.21
CA LEU A 123 -1.37 23.37 -1.13
C LEU A 123 -0.31 22.26 -1.08
N ASP A 124 0.76 22.45 -0.29
CA ASP A 124 1.81 21.43 -0.12
C ASP A 124 1.24 20.11 0.43
N VAL A 125 0.28 20.18 1.36
CA VAL A 125 -0.44 19.01 1.88
C VAL A 125 -1.31 18.36 0.80
N GLN A 126 -2.03 19.13 -0.01
CA GLN A 126 -2.86 18.62 -1.10
C GLN A 126 -2.01 17.89 -2.15
N GLU A 127 -0.87 18.46 -2.56
CA GLU A 127 0.09 17.80 -3.45
C GLU A 127 0.67 16.53 -2.82
N GLY A 128 0.94 16.55 -1.50
CA GLY A 128 1.36 15.37 -0.74
C GLY A 128 0.32 14.25 -0.77
N VAL A 129 -0.95 14.59 -0.58
CA VAL A 129 -2.09 13.67 -0.65
C VAL A 129 -2.20 13.05 -2.05
N GLU A 130 -2.14 13.86 -3.11
CA GLU A 130 -2.24 13.37 -4.49
C GLU A 130 -1.12 12.39 -4.84
N ARG A 131 0.12 12.70 -4.46
CA ARG A 131 1.26 11.77 -4.61
C ARG A 131 1.05 10.47 -3.85
N ALA A 132 0.52 10.54 -2.62
CA ALA A 132 0.24 9.35 -1.82
C ALA A 132 -0.83 8.47 -2.47
N VAL A 133 -1.92 9.06 -2.99
CA VAL A 133 -2.97 8.33 -3.74
C VAL A 133 -2.39 7.63 -4.97
N ASN A 134 -1.57 8.33 -5.76
CA ASN A 134 -0.92 7.74 -6.94
C ASN A 134 0.00 6.57 -6.57
N ALA A 135 0.80 6.71 -5.50
CA ALA A 135 1.67 5.64 -5.01
C ALA A 135 0.86 4.43 -4.52
N MET A 136 -0.28 4.65 -3.87
CA MET A 136 -1.16 3.56 -3.45
C MET A 136 -1.80 2.82 -4.64
N HIS A 137 -2.19 3.55 -5.68
CA HIS A 137 -2.71 2.94 -6.92
C HIS A 137 -1.65 2.10 -7.65
N ALA A 138 -0.41 2.60 -7.73
CA ALA A 138 0.72 1.84 -8.25
C ALA A 138 0.97 0.58 -7.40
N GLY A 139 0.97 0.71 -6.07
CA GLY A 139 1.10 -0.42 -5.15
C GLY A 139 0.01 -1.48 -5.32
N ALA A 140 -1.24 -1.07 -5.56
CA ALA A 140 -2.34 -1.98 -5.85
C ALA A 140 -2.12 -2.77 -7.15
N THR A 141 -1.56 -2.12 -8.17
CA THR A 141 -1.21 -2.76 -9.45
C THR A 141 -0.08 -3.78 -9.26
N GLU A 142 0.99 -3.42 -8.55
CA GLU A 142 2.09 -4.34 -8.23
C GLU A 142 1.63 -5.56 -7.42
N MET A 143 0.71 -5.37 -6.47
CA MET A 143 0.09 -6.48 -5.73
C MET A 143 -0.70 -7.42 -6.65
N GLN A 144 -1.42 -6.88 -7.64
CA GLN A 144 -2.14 -7.68 -8.63
C GLN A 144 -1.17 -8.55 -9.46
N THR A 145 -0.04 -7.99 -9.88
CA THR A 145 1.05 -8.73 -10.55
C THR A 145 1.62 -9.82 -9.64
N GLY A 146 1.85 -9.50 -8.37
CA GLY A 146 2.35 -10.46 -7.37
C GLY A 146 1.43 -11.64 -7.15
N ILE A 147 0.11 -11.44 -7.17
CA ILE A 147 -0.89 -12.53 -7.14
C ILE A 147 -0.73 -13.43 -8.37
N GLY A 148 -0.55 -12.85 -9.55
CA GLY A 148 -0.32 -13.60 -10.79
C GLY A 148 0.90 -14.51 -10.70
N SER A 149 2.06 -13.97 -10.32
CA SER A 149 3.29 -14.76 -10.16
C SER A 149 3.17 -15.84 -9.08
N ALA A 150 2.47 -15.55 -7.98
CA ALA A 150 2.20 -16.55 -6.96
C ALA A 150 1.29 -17.68 -7.48
N SER A 151 0.27 -17.35 -8.27
CA SER A 151 -0.60 -18.34 -8.92
C SER A 151 0.19 -19.27 -9.84
N GLU A 152 1.04 -18.72 -10.70
CA GLU A 152 1.92 -19.48 -11.60
C GLU A 152 2.86 -20.42 -10.82
N ALA A 153 3.44 -19.94 -9.72
CA ALA A 153 4.26 -20.77 -8.83
C ALA A 153 3.45 -21.91 -8.19
N GLY A 154 2.20 -21.64 -7.79
CA GLY A 154 1.28 -22.64 -7.26
C GLY A 154 0.92 -23.72 -8.28
N GLU A 155 0.66 -23.33 -9.53
CA GLU A 155 0.42 -24.26 -10.63
C GLU A 155 1.65 -25.15 -10.92
N ALA A 156 2.85 -24.56 -10.96
CA ALA A 156 4.08 -25.31 -11.15
C ALA A 156 4.30 -26.35 -10.03
N LEU A 157 4.02 -25.99 -8.78
CA LEU A 157 4.10 -26.92 -7.64
C LEU A 157 3.06 -28.04 -7.73
N SER A 158 1.85 -27.74 -8.22
CA SER A 158 0.81 -28.76 -8.47
C SER A 158 1.25 -29.74 -9.57
N GLN A 159 1.88 -29.26 -10.64
CA GLN A 159 2.43 -30.12 -11.69
C GLN A 159 3.59 -31.00 -11.19
N ILE A 160 4.46 -30.45 -10.33
CA ILE A 160 5.53 -31.22 -9.67
C ILE A 160 4.92 -32.33 -8.83
N LEU A 161 3.88 -32.01 -8.03
CA LEU A 161 3.23 -32.99 -7.17
C LEU A 161 2.65 -34.16 -7.98
N GLY A 162 1.92 -33.87 -9.07
CA GLY A 162 1.39 -34.91 -9.96
C GLY A 162 2.48 -35.73 -10.65
N SER A 163 3.60 -35.10 -11.02
CA SER A 163 4.75 -35.81 -11.60
C SER A 163 5.42 -36.76 -10.60
N VAL A 164 5.54 -36.33 -9.33
CA VAL A 164 6.08 -37.13 -8.25
C VAL A 164 5.16 -38.32 -7.93
N GLU A 165 3.85 -38.12 -7.91
CA GLU A 165 2.87 -39.21 -7.72
C GLU A 165 2.97 -40.27 -8.83
N ALA A 166 3.15 -39.84 -10.09
CA ALA A 166 3.37 -40.76 -11.21
C ALA A 166 4.70 -41.54 -11.10
N VAL A 167 5.76 -40.91 -10.58
CA VAL A 167 7.04 -41.58 -10.30
C VAL A 167 6.87 -42.62 -9.19
N ASP A 168 6.17 -42.29 -8.10
CA ASP A 168 5.91 -43.22 -6.99
C ASP A 168 5.07 -44.42 -7.43
N GLU A 169 4.07 -44.23 -8.29
CA GLU A 169 3.29 -45.35 -8.84
C GLU A 169 4.16 -46.28 -9.70
N ARG A 170 5.01 -45.72 -10.56
CA ARG A 170 5.94 -46.49 -11.39
C ARG A 170 6.97 -47.25 -10.55
N ILE A 171 7.48 -46.65 -9.47
CA ILE A 171 8.51 -47.28 -8.64
C ILE A 171 7.93 -48.45 -7.83
N ARG A 172 6.69 -48.33 -7.34
CA ARG A 172 5.96 -49.46 -6.73
C ARG A 172 5.81 -50.62 -7.69
N GLY A 173 5.49 -50.35 -8.96
CA GLY A 173 5.41 -51.39 -10.00
C GLY A 173 6.76 -52.02 -10.36
N ILE A 174 7.88 -51.30 -10.19
CA ILE A 174 9.23 -51.86 -10.34
C ILE A 174 9.57 -52.75 -9.15
N ALA A 175 9.32 -52.28 -7.92
CA ALA A 175 9.56 -53.04 -6.70
C ALA A 175 8.79 -54.37 -6.71
N GLN A 176 7.50 -54.34 -7.08
CA GLN A 176 6.68 -55.55 -7.17
C GLN A 176 7.27 -56.57 -8.17
N ARG A 177 7.64 -56.13 -9.38
CA ARG A 177 8.27 -57.00 -10.39
C ARG A 177 9.63 -57.55 -9.94
N ALA A 178 10.41 -56.76 -9.21
CA ALA A 178 11.68 -57.20 -8.65
C ALA A 178 11.47 -58.32 -7.61
N THR A 179 10.47 -58.19 -6.74
CA THR A 179 10.09 -59.23 -5.77
C THR A 179 9.61 -60.50 -6.45
N GLU A 180 8.77 -60.38 -7.49
CA GLU A 180 8.31 -61.52 -8.30
C GLU A 180 9.50 -62.29 -8.93
N LEU A 181 10.45 -61.59 -9.55
CA LEU A 181 11.68 -62.19 -10.12
C LEU A 181 12.54 -62.89 -9.07
N GLN A 182 12.60 -62.33 -7.86
CA GLN A 182 13.36 -62.92 -6.75
C GLN A 182 12.73 -64.25 -6.32
N THR A 183 11.41 -64.29 -6.18
CA THR A 183 10.68 -65.52 -5.82
C THR A 183 10.60 -66.56 -6.94
N SER A 184 10.65 -66.14 -8.22
CA SER A 184 10.67 -67.08 -9.35
C SER A 184 12.04 -67.66 -9.63
N GLY A 185 13.12 -66.91 -9.36
CA GLY A 185 14.50 -67.37 -9.54
C GLY A 185 14.99 -68.33 -8.45
N GLU A 186 14.26 -68.44 -7.34
CA GLU A 186 14.50 -69.39 -6.25
C GLU A 186 13.75 -70.74 -6.43
N ARG A 187 12.91 -70.85 -7.47
CA ARG A 187 12.21 -72.08 -7.88
C ARG A 187 12.96 -72.78 -9.01
#